data_AF-A0A1X1WD70-F1
#
_entry.id   AF-A0A1X1WD70-F1
#
_cell.length_a   1.000
_cell.length_b   1.000
_cell.length_c   1.000
_cell.angle_alpha   90.00
_cell.angle_beta   90.00
_cell.angle_gamma   90.00
#
_symmetry.space_group_name_H-M   'P 1'
#
loop_
_entity.id
_entity.type
_entity.pdbx_description
1 polymer ?
#
loop_
_entity_poly.entity_id
_entity_poly.type
_entity_poly.pdbx_seq_one_letter_code
_entity_poly.pdbx_strand_id
1 'polypeptide(L)'
;MSFAETGQHLHRRLGQILAAPVLRGEHDPLDLVRAAREVQDQSEALMAAAVRQARDAGRTWQQIGDVLGVTRQAVFQRYGKPIDPRTGEVMNTKAIPEASELARTVIDALAHGRWSDVADRFDETMRDRLTEQGLAEAWAYLAGLAGAYEGHGDTEVVRAADFTTTNTLLNFEAGDFVARITFRDDRTIAGLYLLNPDAA
;
A
#
# COMPACT_ATOMS: atom_id res chain seq x y z
N MET A 1 6.35 21.51 -3.41
CA MET A 1 5.33 22.57 -3.53
C MET A 1 5.21 23.24 -2.17
N SER A 2 5.51 24.54 -2.13
CA SER A 2 5.46 25.37 -0.92
C SER A 2 4.01 25.58 -0.46
N PHE A 3 3.78 25.77 0.84
CA PHE A 3 2.46 26.11 1.38
C PHE A 3 1.82 27.30 0.64
N ALA A 4 2.63 28.31 0.29
CA ALA A 4 2.17 29.48 -0.46
C ALA A 4 1.70 29.11 -1.88
N GLU A 5 2.38 28.20 -2.56
CA GLU A 5 2.00 27.73 -3.90
C GLU A 5 0.71 26.89 -3.84
N THR A 6 0.61 25.98 -2.87
CA THR A 6 -0.60 25.17 -2.66
C THR A 6 -1.80 26.05 -2.30
N GLY A 7 -1.59 27.08 -1.47
CA GLY A 7 -2.62 28.06 -1.10
C GLY A 7 -3.08 28.90 -2.28
N GLN A 8 -2.15 29.39 -3.12
CA GLN A 8 -2.49 30.12 -4.35
C GLN A 8 -3.24 29.25 -5.35
N HIS A 9 -2.89 27.96 -5.46
CA HIS A 9 -3.58 27.01 -6.32
C HIS A 9 -5.01 26.75 -5.84
N LEU A 10 -5.21 26.52 -4.53
CA LEU A 10 -6.54 26.36 -3.94
C LEU A 10 -7.38 27.63 -4.14
N HIS A 11 -6.82 28.81 -3.89
CA HIS A 11 -7.54 30.08 -4.05
C HIS A 11 -8.01 30.30 -5.50
N ARG A 12 -7.15 30.03 -6.49
CA ARG A 12 -7.50 30.15 -7.91
C ARG A 12 -8.61 29.17 -8.30
N ARG A 13 -8.55 27.94 -7.78
CA ARG A 13 -9.53 26.89 -8.09
C ARG A 13 -10.87 27.11 -7.39
N LEU A 14 -10.86 27.55 -6.13
CA LEU A 14 -12.05 28.02 -5.43
C LEU A 14 -12.70 29.19 -6.17
N GLY A 15 -11.91 30.13 -6.68
CA GLY A 15 -12.42 31.21 -7.55
C GLY A 15 -13.11 30.68 -8.81
N GLN A 16 -12.61 29.62 -9.43
CA GLN A 16 -13.24 28.98 -10.59
C GLN A 16 -14.52 28.23 -10.24
N ILE A 17 -14.52 27.48 -9.13
CA ILE A 17 -15.68 26.71 -8.65
C ILE A 17 -16.79 27.63 -8.14
N LEU A 18 -16.45 28.77 -7.52
CA LEU A 18 -17.39 29.78 -7.04
C LEU A 18 -17.87 30.75 -8.13
N ALA A 19 -17.13 30.89 -9.24
CA ALA A 19 -17.54 31.67 -10.41
C ALA A 19 -18.40 30.85 -11.40
N ALA A 20 -18.24 29.53 -11.43
CA ALA A 20 -19.05 28.62 -12.24
C ALA A 20 -20.58 28.72 -12.02
N PRO A 21 -21.12 28.95 -10.81
CA PRO A 21 -22.57 29.04 -10.57
C PRO A 21 -23.18 30.35 -11.05
N VAL A 22 -22.38 31.39 -11.30
CA VAL A 22 -22.88 32.72 -11.67
C VAL A 22 -23.06 32.86 -13.20
N LEU A 23 -22.59 31.90 -14.01
CA LEU A 23 -22.58 32.05 -15.47
C LEU A 23 -23.34 30.99 -16.28
N ARG A 24 -23.83 29.87 -15.71
CA ARG A 24 -24.65 28.89 -16.46
C ARG A 24 -25.72 28.22 -15.60
N GLY A 25 -26.93 28.16 -16.12
CA GLY A 25 -28.11 27.59 -15.47
C GLY A 25 -28.02 26.09 -15.20
N GLU A 26 -28.59 25.70 -14.06
CA GLU A 26 -28.89 24.35 -13.56
C GLU A 26 -27.79 23.28 -13.75
N HIS A 27 -26.91 23.17 -12.74
CA HIS A 27 -25.99 22.04 -12.62
C HIS A 27 -26.73 20.82 -12.05
N ASP A 28 -26.41 19.62 -12.55
CA ASP A 28 -26.83 18.34 -11.96
C ASP A 28 -26.41 18.32 -10.47
N PRO A 29 -27.31 17.97 -9.52
CA PRO A 29 -26.93 17.77 -8.12
C PRO A 29 -25.67 16.92 -7.91
N LEU A 30 -25.39 15.95 -8.80
CA LEU A 30 -24.17 15.15 -8.75
C LEU A 30 -22.90 15.94 -9.13
N ASP A 31 -22.99 16.95 -10.00
CA ASP A 31 -21.86 17.83 -10.32
C ASP A 31 -21.49 18.71 -9.14
N LEU A 32 -22.49 19.16 -8.36
CA LEU A 32 -22.24 19.88 -7.11
C LEU A 32 -21.53 19.00 -6.07
N VAL A 33 -21.89 17.71 -5.97
CA VAL A 33 -21.21 16.75 -5.09
C VAL A 33 -19.76 16.51 -5.54
N ARG A 34 -19.52 16.35 -6.85
CA ARG A 34 -18.15 16.21 -7.40
C ARG A 34 -17.30 17.44 -7.10
N ALA A 35 -17.84 18.63 -7.33
CA ALA A 35 -17.14 19.89 -7.04
C ALA A 35 -16.81 20.02 -5.54
N ALA A 36 -17.75 19.67 -4.65
CA ALA A 36 -17.51 19.65 -3.21
C ALA A 36 -16.40 18.65 -2.82
N ARG A 37 -16.38 17.46 -3.43
CA ARG A 37 -15.32 16.46 -3.19
C ARG A 37 -13.96 16.96 -3.65
N GLU A 38 -13.88 17.59 -4.83
CA GLU A 38 -12.62 18.18 -5.30
C GLU A 38 -12.10 19.27 -4.36
N VAL A 39 -12.98 20.12 -3.82
CA VAL A 39 -12.61 21.12 -2.81
C VAL A 39 -12.08 20.45 -1.54
N GLN A 40 -12.72 19.36 -1.09
CA GLN A 40 -12.27 18.62 0.07
C GLN A 40 -10.87 18.01 -0.13
N ASP A 41 -10.62 17.37 -1.28
CA ASP A 41 -9.33 16.76 -1.58
C ASP A 41 -8.20 17.82 -1.67
N GLN A 42 -8.51 19.02 -2.20
CA GLN A 42 -7.55 20.13 -2.25
C GLN A 42 -7.29 20.75 -0.87
N SER A 43 -8.33 20.85 -0.04
CA SER A 43 -8.20 21.29 1.35
C SER A 43 -7.30 20.34 2.15
N GLU A 44 -7.46 19.02 1.96
CA GLU A 44 -6.60 18.00 2.55
C GLU A 44 -5.14 18.17 2.12
N ALA A 45 -4.90 18.42 0.82
CA ALA A 45 -3.56 18.65 0.29
C ALA A 45 -2.90 19.91 0.87
N LEU A 46 -3.67 20.98 1.06
CA LEU A 46 -3.21 22.20 1.73
C LEU A 46 -2.89 21.95 3.21
N MET A 47 -3.75 21.22 3.91
CA MET A 47 -3.52 20.83 5.31
C MET A 47 -2.22 20.03 5.45
N ALA A 48 -2.02 19.03 4.60
CA ALA A 48 -0.79 18.24 4.58
C ALA A 48 0.46 19.12 4.29
N ALA A 49 0.33 20.15 3.44
CA ALA A 49 1.43 21.11 3.20
C ALA A 49 1.73 21.99 4.42
N ALA A 50 0.70 22.46 5.12
CA ALA A 50 0.84 23.24 6.35
C ALA A 50 1.51 22.42 7.46
N VAL A 51 1.06 21.16 7.65
CA VAL A 51 1.66 20.24 8.63
C VAL A 51 3.13 19.98 8.31
N ARG A 52 3.48 19.74 7.03
CA ARG A 52 4.89 19.60 6.62
C ARG A 52 5.71 20.84 6.94
N GLN A 53 5.23 22.03 6.58
CA GLN A 53 5.93 23.28 6.89
C GLN A 53 6.13 23.48 8.40
N ALA A 54 5.13 23.14 9.23
CA ALA A 54 5.25 23.20 10.68
C ALA A 54 6.30 22.22 11.22
N ARG A 55 6.38 21.01 10.65
CA ARG A 55 7.42 20.01 10.99
C ARG A 55 8.82 20.49 10.58
N ASP A 56 8.97 21.08 9.39
CA ASP A 56 10.23 21.64 8.90
C ASP A 56 10.71 22.81 9.78
N ALA A 57 9.77 23.58 10.35
CA ALA A 57 10.05 24.63 11.33
C ALA A 57 10.29 24.10 12.77
N GLY A 58 10.39 22.77 12.95
CA GLY A 58 10.70 22.13 14.23
C GLY A 58 9.53 21.96 15.20
N ARG A 59 8.27 22.19 14.78
CA ARG A 59 7.10 21.97 15.65
C ARG A 59 6.87 20.49 15.89
N THR A 60 6.50 20.12 17.12
CA THR A 60 6.25 18.71 17.48
C THR A 60 4.88 18.25 17.01
N TRP A 61 4.70 16.94 16.84
CA TRP A 61 3.39 16.34 16.54
C TRP A 61 2.33 16.66 17.61
N GLN A 62 2.74 16.84 18.86
CA GLN A 62 1.85 17.27 19.93
C GLN A 62 1.32 18.68 19.65
N GLN A 63 2.22 19.64 19.40
CA GLN A 63 1.84 21.04 19.11
C GLN A 63 0.93 21.16 17.89
N ILE A 64 1.15 20.34 16.87
CA ILE A 64 0.29 20.31 15.68
C ILE A 64 -1.07 19.69 16.02
N GLY A 65 -1.11 18.62 16.82
CA GLY A 65 -2.35 18.01 17.32
C GLY A 65 -3.18 18.97 18.15
N ASP A 66 -2.55 19.73 19.04
CA ASP A 66 -3.21 20.73 19.87
C ASP A 66 -3.91 21.80 19.01
N VAL A 67 -3.28 22.25 17.92
CA VAL A 67 -3.88 23.20 16.97
C VAL A 67 -5.02 22.57 16.16
N LEU A 68 -4.89 21.30 15.78
CA LEU A 68 -5.90 20.57 15.00
C LEU A 68 -7.05 20.02 15.85
N GLY A 69 -6.97 20.14 17.19
CA GLY A 69 -7.96 19.57 18.12
C GLY A 69 -7.98 18.04 18.13
N VAL A 70 -6.88 17.38 17.75
CA VAL A 70 -6.76 15.92 17.70
C VAL A 70 -5.50 15.45 18.45
N THR A 71 -5.45 14.17 18.79
CA THR A 71 -4.30 13.64 19.52
C THR A 71 -3.03 13.64 18.66
N ARG A 72 -1.86 13.71 19.31
CA ARG A 72 -0.55 13.55 18.65
C ARG A 72 -0.49 12.32 17.75
N GLN A 73 -1.02 11.20 18.23
CA GLN A 73 -1.04 9.94 17.47
C GLN A 73 -1.95 10.04 16.24
N ALA A 74 -3.11 10.69 16.35
CA ALA A 74 -4.00 10.92 15.20
C ALA A 74 -3.34 11.79 14.12
N VAL A 75 -2.60 12.84 14.51
CA VAL A 75 -1.83 13.66 13.56
C VAL A 75 -0.70 12.87 12.93
N PHE A 76 0.06 12.10 13.73
CA PHE A 76 1.17 11.30 13.22
C PHE A 76 0.68 10.22 12.25
N GLN A 77 -0.43 9.55 12.54
CA GLN A 77 -1.03 8.58 11.63
C GLN A 77 -1.50 9.22 10.32
N ARG A 78 -2.09 10.43 10.40
CA ARG A 78 -2.65 11.11 9.23
C ARG A 78 -1.61 11.82 8.35
N TYR A 79 -0.56 12.37 8.95
CA TYR A 79 0.39 13.25 8.26
C TYR A 79 1.87 12.91 8.49
N GLY A 80 2.17 11.99 9.41
CA GLY A 80 3.52 11.50 9.63
C GLY A 80 3.97 10.61 8.50
N LYS A 81 5.27 10.68 8.18
CA LYS A 81 5.93 9.58 7.48
C LYS A 81 6.56 8.71 8.57
N PRO A 82 6.31 7.40 8.59
CA PRO A 82 7.07 6.50 9.44
C PRO A 82 8.57 6.75 9.18
N ILE A 83 9.31 7.06 10.24
CA ILE A 83 10.77 7.21 10.17
C ILE A 83 11.31 5.91 10.75
N ASP A 84 12.25 5.27 10.05
CA ASP A 84 12.89 4.09 10.59
C ASP A 84 13.70 4.50 11.84
N PRO A 85 13.33 4.02 13.04
CA PRO A 85 13.99 4.41 14.28
C PRO A 85 15.47 3.97 14.35
N ARG A 86 15.92 3.06 13.48
CA ARG A 86 17.30 2.57 13.42
C ARG A 86 18.22 3.42 12.54
N THR A 87 17.67 4.04 11.50
CA THR A 87 18.46 4.76 10.49
C THR A 87 18.17 6.27 10.47
N GLY A 88 17.03 6.70 11.03
CA GLY A 88 16.59 8.10 11.00
C GLY A 88 16.10 8.56 9.62
N GLU A 89 16.06 7.65 8.65
CA GLU A 89 15.59 7.95 7.30
C GLU A 89 14.07 7.85 7.19
N VAL A 90 13.51 8.64 6.29
CA VAL A 90 12.09 8.59 5.95
C VAL A 90 11.82 7.24 5.31
N MET A 91 10.98 6.40 5.94
CA MET A 91 10.64 5.10 5.36
C MET A 91 10.01 5.33 3.98
N ASN A 92 10.52 4.61 2.98
CA ASN A 92 9.91 4.61 1.66
C ASN A 92 8.52 3.97 1.77
N THR A 93 7.47 4.79 1.74
CA THR A 93 6.09 4.34 1.86
C THR A 93 5.51 3.84 0.53
N LYS A 94 6.27 3.88 -0.56
CA LYS A 94 5.84 3.35 -1.86
C LYS A 94 6.28 1.89 -1.97
N ALA A 95 5.31 1.01 -2.16
CA ALA A 95 5.55 -0.37 -2.58
C ALA A 95 6.42 -0.42 -3.85
N ILE A 96 7.14 -1.53 -4.04
CA ILE A 96 7.87 -1.74 -5.29
C ILE A 96 6.88 -1.67 -6.47
N PRO A 97 7.20 -0.93 -7.54
CA PRO A 97 6.47 -1.02 -8.79
C PRO A 97 6.44 -2.49 -9.25
N GLU A 98 5.34 -2.95 -9.82
CA GLU A 98 5.14 -4.34 -10.28
C GLU A 98 5.02 -5.42 -9.18
N ALA A 99 4.87 -5.06 -7.90
CA ALA A 99 4.73 -6.06 -6.81
C ALA A 99 3.64 -7.12 -7.08
N SER A 100 2.47 -6.69 -7.57
CA SER A 100 1.37 -7.59 -7.90
C SER A 100 1.73 -8.57 -9.03
N GLU A 101 2.46 -8.12 -10.05
CA GLU A 101 2.89 -8.95 -11.18
C GLU A 101 3.96 -9.95 -10.75
N LEU A 102 4.88 -9.53 -9.88
CA LEU A 102 5.88 -10.42 -9.29
C LEU A 102 5.20 -11.51 -8.45
N ALA A 103 4.23 -11.14 -7.62
CA ALA A 103 3.47 -12.08 -6.81
C ALA A 103 2.73 -13.10 -7.68
N ARG A 104 2.01 -12.64 -8.72
CA ARG A 104 1.37 -13.50 -9.72
C ARG A 104 2.35 -14.48 -10.34
N THR A 105 3.51 -14.01 -10.78
CA THR A 105 4.53 -14.84 -11.41
C THR A 105 5.04 -15.94 -10.48
N VAL A 106 5.22 -15.63 -9.19
CA VAL A 106 5.63 -16.62 -8.18
C VAL A 106 4.52 -17.65 -7.94
N ILE A 107 3.27 -17.21 -7.79
CA ILE A 107 2.11 -18.09 -7.61
C ILE A 107 1.94 -19.01 -8.82
N ASP A 108 2.06 -18.48 -10.03
CA ASP A 108 2.01 -19.27 -11.26
C ASP A 108 3.15 -20.29 -11.30
N ALA A 109 4.36 -19.93 -10.89
CA ALA A 109 5.47 -20.89 -10.80
C ALA A 109 5.20 -22.00 -9.77
N LEU A 110 4.64 -21.68 -8.60
CA LEU A 110 4.24 -22.66 -7.60
C LEU A 110 3.17 -23.63 -8.13
N ALA A 111 2.11 -23.09 -8.74
CA ALA A 111 1.01 -23.89 -9.27
C ALA A 111 1.45 -24.86 -10.38
N HIS A 112 2.49 -24.50 -11.15
CA HIS A 112 3.03 -25.32 -12.25
C HIS A 112 4.24 -26.18 -11.82
N GLY A 113 4.60 -26.20 -10.54
CA GLY A 113 5.74 -26.96 -10.03
C GLY A 113 7.11 -26.49 -10.52
N ARG A 114 7.23 -25.22 -10.89
CA ARG A 114 8.49 -24.59 -11.29
C ARG A 114 9.25 -24.09 -10.07
N TRP A 115 9.71 -25.02 -9.23
CA TRP A 115 10.31 -24.71 -7.93
C TRP A 115 11.62 -23.92 -8.03
N SER A 116 12.46 -24.24 -9.03
CA SER A 116 13.70 -23.50 -9.32
C SER A 116 13.43 -22.02 -9.57
N ASP A 117 12.40 -21.70 -10.36
CA ASP A 117 12.04 -20.31 -10.70
C ASP A 117 11.57 -19.50 -9.47
N VAL A 118 11.09 -20.19 -8.44
CA VAL A 118 10.72 -19.59 -7.16
C VAL A 118 11.97 -19.42 -6.28
N ALA A 119 12.80 -20.47 -6.18
CA ALA A 119 14.02 -20.47 -5.38
C ALA A 119 15.07 -19.46 -5.89
N ASP A 120 15.18 -19.26 -7.20
CA ASP A 120 16.07 -18.27 -7.81
C ASP A 120 15.72 -16.82 -7.42
N ARG A 121 14.47 -16.58 -7.00
CA ARG A 121 14.02 -15.27 -6.52
C ARG A 121 14.23 -15.06 -5.04
N PHE A 122 14.57 -16.08 -4.27
CA PHE A 122 14.80 -15.96 -2.85
C PHE A 122 16.05 -15.13 -2.57
N ASP A 123 15.99 -14.34 -1.48
CA ASP A 123 17.19 -13.73 -0.91
C ASP A 123 18.12 -14.82 -0.35
N GLU A 124 19.34 -14.41 0.03
CA GLU A 124 20.36 -15.34 0.55
C GLU A 124 19.88 -16.09 1.80
N THR A 125 19.19 -15.40 2.72
CA THR A 125 18.70 -16.00 3.96
C THR A 125 17.61 -17.04 3.70
N MET A 126 16.76 -16.80 2.70
CA MET A 126 15.64 -17.65 2.37
C MET A 126 16.08 -18.87 1.55
N ARG A 127 17.06 -18.72 0.65
CA ARG A 127 17.71 -19.84 -0.06
C ARG A 127 18.30 -20.87 0.89
N ASP A 128 18.90 -20.42 2.00
CA ASP A 128 19.46 -21.32 3.01
C ASP A 128 18.41 -22.11 3.80
N ARG A 129 17.16 -21.62 3.85
CA ARG A 129 16.10 -22.17 4.70
C ARG A 129 15.03 -22.96 3.95
N LEU A 130 14.76 -22.60 2.71
CA LEU A 130 13.65 -23.16 1.93
C LEU A 130 14.17 -23.71 0.61
N THR A 131 14.24 -25.03 0.54
CA THR A 131 14.69 -25.77 -0.65
C THR A 131 13.56 -25.98 -1.65
N GLU A 132 13.91 -26.31 -2.89
CA GLU A 132 12.94 -26.70 -3.92
C GLU A 132 12.08 -27.90 -3.46
N GLN A 133 12.68 -28.87 -2.78
CA GLN A 133 11.96 -30.00 -2.21
C GLN A 133 10.97 -29.56 -1.12
N GLY A 134 11.37 -28.64 -0.24
CA GLY A 134 10.48 -28.08 0.79
C GLY A 134 9.28 -27.33 0.20
N LEU A 135 9.48 -26.61 -0.91
CA LEU A 135 8.39 -25.98 -1.66
C LEU A 135 7.42 -27.02 -2.24
N ALA A 136 7.96 -28.06 -2.88
CA ALA A 136 7.16 -29.14 -3.46
C ALA A 136 6.33 -29.86 -2.39
N GLU A 137 6.94 -30.18 -1.24
CA GLU A 137 6.26 -30.83 -0.10
C GLU A 137 5.16 -29.93 0.49
N ALA A 138 5.42 -28.64 0.68
CA ALA A 138 4.43 -27.70 1.20
C ALA A 138 3.24 -27.52 0.26
N TRP A 139 3.49 -27.41 -1.05
CA TRP A 139 2.43 -27.29 -2.05
C TRP A 139 1.61 -28.58 -2.18
N ALA A 140 2.26 -29.73 -2.17
CA ALA A 140 1.59 -31.03 -2.20
C ALA A 140 0.71 -31.25 -0.96
N TYR A 141 1.18 -30.81 0.22
CA TYR A 141 0.40 -30.85 1.44
C TYR A 141 -0.88 -30.01 1.33
N LEU A 142 -0.78 -28.78 0.80
CA LEU A 142 -1.95 -27.91 0.60
C LEU A 142 -2.93 -28.46 -0.43
N ALA A 143 -2.44 -28.91 -1.58
CA ALA A 143 -3.28 -29.55 -2.60
C ALA A 143 -3.94 -30.83 -2.07
N GLY A 144 -3.27 -31.58 -1.19
CA GLY A 144 -3.88 -32.73 -0.51
C GLY A 144 -4.97 -32.36 0.48
N LEU A 145 -4.94 -31.15 1.04
CA LEU A 145 -5.88 -30.67 2.06
C LEU A 145 -7.11 -29.99 1.45
N ALA A 146 -6.92 -29.22 0.38
CA ALA A 146 -7.98 -28.42 -0.25
C ALA A 146 -8.26 -28.77 -1.72
N GLY A 147 -7.67 -29.85 -2.25
CA GLY A 147 -7.92 -30.29 -3.61
C GLY A 147 -7.12 -29.52 -4.67
N ALA A 148 -7.60 -29.55 -5.90
CA ALA A 148 -6.89 -28.95 -7.02
C ALA A 148 -6.90 -27.41 -6.93
N TYR A 149 -5.78 -26.79 -7.34
CA TYR A 149 -5.69 -25.35 -7.50
C TYR A 149 -6.53 -24.89 -8.69
N GLU A 150 -7.42 -23.92 -8.47
CA GLU A 150 -8.35 -23.42 -9.51
C GLU A 150 -7.97 -22.05 -10.06
N GLY A 151 -7.31 -21.22 -9.24
CA GLY A 151 -6.88 -19.88 -9.65
C GLY A 151 -6.54 -18.96 -8.49
N HIS A 152 -6.31 -17.69 -8.79
CA HIS A 152 -6.04 -16.68 -7.78
C HIS A 152 -6.73 -15.36 -8.14
N GLY A 153 -7.13 -14.62 -7.10
CA GLY A 153 -7.79 -13.33 -7.22
C GLY A 153 -6.82 -12.15 -7.32
N ASP A 154 -7.35 -10.96 -7.03
CA ASP A 154 -6.55 -9.74 -6.99
C ASP A 154 -5.48 -9.80 -5.89
N THR A 155 -4.37 -9.12 -6.14
CA THR A 155 -3.26 -9.03 -5.20
C THR A 155 -3.30 -7.69 -4.48
N GLU A 156 -3.52 -7.74 -3.16
CA GLU A 156 -3.35 -6.58 -2.29
C GLU A 156 -1.86 -6.35 -2.04
N VAL A 157 -1.42 -5.09 -2.10
CA VAL A 157 -0.02 -4.72 -1.90
C VAL A 157 0.08 -3.74 -0.73
N VAL A 158 0.85 -4.13 0.28
CA VAL A 158 1.08 -3.35 1.50
C VAL A 158 2.58 -3.08 1.64
N ARG A 159 2.97 -1.82 1.84
CA ARG A 159 4.35 -1.46 2.18
C ARG A 159 4.52 -1.45 3.70
N ALA A 160 5.52 -2.18 4.19
CA ALA A 160 5.93 -2.18 5.59
C ALA A 160 7.45 -1.96 5.68
N ALA A 161 7.86 -0.75 6.06
CA ALA A 161 9.26 -0.37 6.19
C ALA A 161 10.06 -0.60 4.89
N ASP A 162 11.01 -1.53 4.95
CA ASP A 162 11.94 -1.88 3.87
C ASP A 162 11.39 -3.01 2.98
N PHE A 163 10.15 -3.45 3.24
CA PHE A 163 9.54 -4.58 2.56
C PHE A 163 8.21 -4.22 1.92
N THR A 164 7.95 -4.85 0.78
CA THR A 164 6.63 -4.86 0.16
C THR A 164 6.02 -6.23 0.35
N THR A 165 4.91 -6.30 1.06
CA THR A 165 4.17 -7.54 1.26
C THR A 165 2.95 -7.55 0.35
N THR A 166 2.75 -8.66 -0.35
CA THR A 166 1.56 -8.91 -1.16
C THR A 166 0.72 -10.00 -0.52
N ASN A 167 -0.60 -9.82 -0.53
CA ASN A 167 -1.56 -10.86 -0.17
C ASN A 167 -2.42 -11.18 -1.39
N THR A 168 -2.39 -12.42 -1.83
CA THR A 168 -3.19 -12.88 -2.98
C THR A 168 -4.05 -14.04 -2.55
N LEU A 169 -5.37 -13.94 -2.76
CA LEU A 169 -6.29 -15.04 -2.51
C LEU A 169 -6.06 -16.14 -3.55
N LEU A 170 -5.86 -17.37 -3.09
CA LEU A 170 -5.73 -18.58 -3.87
C LEU A 170 -7.00 -19.41 -3.69
N ASN A 171 -7.60 -19.81 -4.79
CA ASN A 171 -8.83 -20.60 -4.81
C ASN A 171 -8.46 -22.07 -5.10
N PHE A 172 -8.92 -22.98 -4.24
CA PHE A 172 -8.82 -24.42 -4.45
C PHE A 172 -10.21 -25.06 -4.37
N GLU A 173 -10.34 -26.28 -4.91
CA GLU A 173 -11.59 -27.05 -4.97
C GLU A 173 -12.35 -27.13 -3.63
N ALA A 174 -11.62 -27.25 -2.52
CA ALA A 174 -12.13 -27.44 -1.18
C ALA A 174 -11.53 -26.43 -0.17
N GLY A 175 -11.44 -25.16 -0.58
CA GLY A 175 -11.13 -24.05 0.33
C GLY A 175 -10.20 -23.00 -0.28
N ASP A 176 -10.13 -21.84 0.37
CA ASP A 176 -9.27 -20.75 -0.07
C ASP A 176 -8.06 -20.59 0.86
N PHE A 177 -6.95 -20.10 0.30
CA PHE A 177 -5.75 -19.70 1.05
C PHE A 177 -5.30 -18.31 0.64
N VAL A 178 -4.43 -17.70 1.42
CA VAL A 178 -3.76 -16.45 1.07
C VAL A 178 -2.28 -16.71 0.89
N ALA A 179 -1.79 -16.42 -0.31
CA ALA A 179 -0.36 -16.31 -0.59
C ALA A 179 0.14 -14.95 -0.10
N ARG A 180 0.92 -14.98 0.97
CA ARG A 180 1.65 -13.82 1.49
C ARG A 180 3.09 -13.87 1.04
N ILE A 181 3.50 -12.91 0.20
CA ILE A 181 4.87 -12.83 -0.33
C ILE A 181 5.48 -11.50 0.09
N THR A 182 6.66 -11.56 0.69
CA THR A 182 7.39 -10.38 1.16
C THR A 182 8.60 -10.17 0.27
N PHE A 183 8.64 -9.03 -0.41
CA PHE A 183 9.71 -8.61 -1.30
C PHE A 183 10.58 -7.55 -0.64
N ARG A 184 11.87 -7.60 -0.94
CA ARG A 184 12.82 -6.50 -0.73
C ARG A 184 12.75 -5.51 -1.90
N ASP A 185 13.42 -4.38 -1.74
CA ASP A 185 13.50 -3.34 -2.78
C ASP A 185 14.23 -3.81 -4.05
N ASP A 186 15.14 -4.79 -3.93
CA ASP A 186 15.82 -5.45 -5.05
C ASP A 186 14.96 -6.54 -5.74
N ARG A 187 13.69 -6.67 -5.33
CA ARG A 187 12.69 -7.63 -5.85
C ARG A 187 12.95 -9.08 -5.47
N THR A 188 13.94 -9.36 -4.62
CA THR A 188 14.11 -10.70 -4.03
C THR A 188 13.05 -10.97 -2.97
N ILE A 189 12.70 -12.24 -2.81
CA ILE A 189 11.72 -12.70 -1.82
C ILE A 189 12.45 -12.94 -0.50
N ALA A 190 12.01 -12.23 0.54
CA ALA A 190 12.45 -12.39 1.92
C ALA A 190 11.48 -13.24 2.76
N GLY A 191 10.28 -13.52 2.24
CA GLY A 191 9.31 -14.41 2.88
C GLY A 191 8.22 -14.88 1.93
N LEU A 192 7.77 -16.12 2.11
CA LEU A 192 6.67 -16.75 1.39
C LEU A 192 5.87 -17.57 2.41
N TYR A 193 4.58 -17.28 2.52
CA TYR A 193 3.66 -17.97 3.41
C TYR A 193 2.36 -18.28 2.68
N LEU A 194 1.79 -19.44 2.97
CA LEU A 194 0.47 -19.85 2.52
C LEU A 194 -0.38 -19.96 3.78
N LEU A 195 -1.31 -19.03 3.96
CA LEU A 195 -2.07 -18.82 5.19
C LEU A 195 -3.55 -19.16 4.97
N ASN A 196 -4.23 -19.59 6.03
CA ASN A 196 -5.69 -19.60 6.01
C ASN A 196 -6.20 -18.15 5.95
N PRO A 197 -7.31 -17.85 5.25
CA PRO A 197 -7.86 -16.50 5.15
C PRO A 197 -8.13 -15.84 6.50
N ASP A 198 -8.57 -16.62 7.49
CA ASP A 198 -8.84 -16.13 8.86
C ASP A 198 -7.57 -15.71 9.63
N ALA A 199 -6.40 -16.15 9.17
CA ALA A 199 -5.10 -15.86 9.77
C ALA A 199 -4.26 -14.87 8.92
N ALA A 200 -4.80 -14.41 7.80
CA ALA A 200 -4.13 -13.51 6.87
C ALA A 200 -4.25 -12.04 7.33
#